data_AF-A0A2J9DVI5-F1
#
_entry.id   AF-A0A2J9DVI5-F1
#
_cell.length_a   1.000
_cell.length_b   1.000
_cell.length_c   1.000
_cell.angle_alpha   90.00
_cell.angle_beta   90.00
_cell.angle_gamma   90.00
#
_symmetry.space_group_name_H-M   'P 1'
#
loop_
_entity.id
_entity.type
_entity.pdbx_description
1 polymer ?
#
loop_
_entity_poly.entity_id
_entity_poly.type
_entity_poly.pdbx_seq_one_letter_code
_entity_poly.pdbx_strand_id
1 'polypeptide(L)'
;MLFDPIKKRKNAMIDFLINTKYDPDSPMGNISLYNINSLISYWMVGLKSETEVILPSHIQWIQQAIDDNEIVKNRFGEEDDDPYFHKYQLYEHLALAKWLATGKDSISDWQHAKTIYGDNYVKRQWWETRSLKTYGLDDYLALCIQAQDYETGIKEFEHYYGQKNISLKRKTITPREYGYLVCQKQLNPIHDNQTMIEVGGKLLAKYLENTWLGYGQFTRAATWLKIVYWHHGEDLTPEQTLLKIYENMPSIETPEFIKPKL
;
A
#
# COMPACT_ATOMS: atom_id res chain seq x y z
N MET A 1 4.85 -13.85 11.89
CA MET A 1 6.11 -14.38 11.33
C MET A 1 7.03 -13.19 11.08
N LEU A 2 8.35 -13.32 11.24
CA LEU A 2 9.27 -12.23 10.96
C LEU A 2 9.58 -12.19 9.45
N PHE A 3 9.78 -10.98 8.90
CA PHE A 3 10.24 -10.82 7.53
C PHE A 3 11.71 -11.25 7.41
N ASP A 4 12.03 -12.08 6.42
CA ASP A 4 13.39 -12.54 6.16
C ASP A 4 13.79 -12.13 4.73
N PRO A 5 14.62 -11.09 4.56
CA PRO A 5 14.98 -10.58 3.23
C PRO A 5 15.86 -11.57 2.45
N ILE A 6 16.69 -12.38 3.12
CA ILE A 6 17.57 -13.36 2.46
C ILE A 6 16.72 -14.49 1.88
N LYS A 7 15.83 -15.06 2.69
CA LYS A 7 14.91 -16.11 2.25
C LYS A 7 13.94 -15.58 1.19
N LYS A 8 13.44 -14.35 1.35
CA LYS A 8 12.55 -13.73 0.37
C LYS A 8 13.22 -13.55 -0.99
N ARG A 9 14.46 -13.06 -1.02
CA ARG A 9 15.25 -12.93 -2.27
C ARG A 9 15.53 -14.30 -2.89
N LYS A 10 15.95 -15.29 -2.10
CA LYS A 10 16.27 -16.64 -2.57
C LYS A 10 15.05 -17.36 -3.18
N ASN A 11 13.87 -17.12 -2.63
CA ASN A 11 12.63 -17.75 -3.07
C ASN A 11 11.86 -16.90 -4.09
N ALA A 12 12.49 -15.85 -4.64
CA ALA A 12 11.84 -15.00 -5.63
C ALA A 12 11.56 -15.79 -6.92
N MET A 13 10.29 -15.88 -7.28
CA MET A 13 9.82 -16.56 -8.49
C MET A 13 9.87 -15.62 -9.70
N ILE A 14 11.06 -15.09 -10.01
CA ILE A 14 11.27 -14.08 -11.06
C ILE A 14 10.86 -14.63 -12.43
N ASP A 15 11.32 -15.84 -12.77
CA ASP A 15 11.00 -16.47 -14.06
C ASP A 15 9.50 -16.69 -14.25
N PHE A 16 8.78 -17.04 -13.18
CA PHE A 16 7.32 -17.18 -13.23
C PHE A 16 6.65 -15.84 -13.54
N LEU A 17 7.05 -14.76 -12.85
CA LEU A 17 6.50 -13.42 -13.10
C LEU A 17 6.75 -12.95 -14.53
N ILE A 18 7.99 -13.04 -15.02
CA ILE A 18 8.39 -12.54 -16.34
C ILE A 18 7.72 -13.33 -17.46
N ASN A 19 7.57 -14.65 -17.29
CA ASN A 19 6.98 -15.52 -18.30
C ASN A 19 5.45 -15.61 -18.22
N THR A 20 4.80 -14.91 -17.28
CA THR A 20 3.34 -14.82 -17.24
C THR A 20 2.85 -14.14 -18.52
N LYS A 21 1.93 -14.77 -19.24
CA LYS A 21 1.35 -14.27 -20.49
C LYS A 21 -0.11 -13.92 -20.28
N TYR A 22 -0.61 -13.03 -21.13
CA TYR A 22 -2.03 -12.75 -21.18
C TYR A 22 -2.80 -14.00 -21.61
N ASP A 23 -3.86 -14.30 -20.87
CA ASP A 23 -4.80 -15.37 -21.15
C ASP A 23 -6.22 -14.78 -21.05
N PRO A 24 -6.99 -14.69 -22.16
CA PRO A 24 -8.32 -14.10 -22.15
C PRO A 24 -9.34 -14.90 -21.32
N ASP A 25 -9.06 -16.17 -21.04
CA ASP A 25 -9.94 -17.04 -20.24
C ASP A 25 -9.62 -16.96 -18.73
N SER A 26 -8.60 -16.20 -18.35
CA SER A 26 -8.16 -16.00 -16.97
C SER A 26 -8.49 -14.59 -16.44
N PRO A 27 -8.70 -14.42 -15.12
CA PRO A 27 -8.90 -13.10 -14.51
C PRO A 27 -7.56 -12.36 -14.41
N MET A 28 -7.11 -11.82 -15.54
CA MET A 28 -5.79 -11.21 -15.68
C MET A 28 -5.58 -9.97 -14.80
N GLY A 29 -6.65 -9.25 -14.43
CA GLY A 29 -6.61 -8.19 -13.43
C GLY A 29 -6.20 -8.74 -12.07
N ASN A 30 -6.92 -9.74 -11.57
CA ASN A 30 -6.62 -10.43 -10.31
C ASN A 30 -5.20 -11.04 -10.29
N ILE A 31 -4.80 -11.73 -11.36
CA ILE A 31 -3.41 -12.24 -11.50
C ILE A 31 -2.40 -11.11 -11.38
N SER A 32 -2.70 -9.96 -12.00
CA SER A 32 -1.83 -8.79 -11.93
C SER A 32 -1.71 -8.24 -10.51
N LEU A 33 -2.78 -8.23 -9.71
CA LEU A 33 -2.72 -7.80 -8.30
C LEU A 33 -1.68 -8.60 -7.50
N TYR A 34 -1.74 -9.94 -7.60
CA TYR A 34 -0.79 -10.82 -6.92
C TYR A 34 0.65 -10.61 -7.41
N ASN A 35 0.81 -10.41 -8.71
CA ASN A 35 2.12 -10.19 -9.31
C ASN A 35 2.70 -8.83 -8.93
N ILE A 36 1.90 -7.76 -8.85
CA ILE A 36 2.32 -6.44 -8.35
C ILE A 36 2.68 -6.50 -6.86
N ASN A 37 1.88 -7.16 -6.02
CA ASN A 37 2.23 -7.36 -4.61
C ASN A 37 3.55 -8.15 -4.45
N SER A 38 3.79 -9.15 -5.31
CA SER A 38 5.05 -9.88 -5.37
C SER A 38 6.21 -9.00 -5.84
N LEU A 39 6.03 -8.20 -6.89
CA LEU A 39 7.01 -7.26 -7.40
C LEU A 39 7.44 -6.25 -6.34
N ILE A 40 6.49 -5.65 -5.60
CA ILE A 40 6.77 -4.75 -4.47
C ILE A 40 7.70 -5.44 -3.47
N SER A 41 7.39 -6.69 -3.12
CA SER A 41 8.18 -7.47 -2.19
C SER A 41 9.58 -7.82 -2.72
N TYR A 42 9.74 -7.92 -4.04
CA TYR A 42 11.02 -8.18 -4.70
C TYR A 42 11.89 -6.92 -4.77
N TRP A 43 11.28 -5.75 -4.98
CA TRP A 43 11.99 -4.47 -4.93
C TRP A 43 12.54 -4.19 -3.53
N MET A 44 11.77 -4.53 -2.48
CA MET A 44 12.22 -4.47 -1.08
C MET A 44 13.47 -5.33 -0.77
N VAL A 45 13.78 -6.30 -1.63
CA VAL A 45 14.99 -7.15 -1.51
C VAL A 45 15.96 -6.96 -2.68
N GLY A 46 15.89 -5.81 -3.37
CA GLY A 46 16.87 -5.38 -4.37
C GLY A 46 16.78 -6.12 -5.71
N LEU A 47 15.58 -6.55 -6.12
CA LEU A 47 15.34 -7.25 -7.39
C LEU A 47 14.60 -6.39 -8.43
N LYS A 48 14.75 -5.07 -8.36
CA LYS A 48 14.03 -4.17 -9.27
C LYS A 48 14.42 -4.40 -10.72
N SER A 49 15.72 -4.37 -11.02
CA SER A 49 16.23 -4.51 -12.40
C SER A 49 15.74 -5.77 -13.10
N GLU A 50 15.52 -6.83 -12.34
CA GLU A 50 15.08 -8.13 -12.84
C GLU A 50 13.56 -8.17 -13.06
N THR A 51 12.80 -7.37 -12.32
CA THR A 51 11.33 -7.52 -12.23
C THR A 51 10.54 -6.34 -12.80
N GLU A 52 11.15 -5.16 -12.96
CA GLU A 52 10.46 -3.96 -13.45
C GLU A 52 9.88 -4.12 -14.85
N VAL A 53 10.44 -5.03 -15.66
CA VAL A 53 9.99 -5.34 -17.02
C VAL A 53 8.53 -5.78 -17.10
N ILE A 54 7.93 -6.28 -16.01
CA ILE A 54 6.53 -6.74 -16.02
C ILE A 54 5.52 -5.59 -15.89
N LEU A 55 5.94 -4.41 -15.40
CA LEU A 55 5.03 -3.32 -15.06
C LEU A 55 4.14 -2.89 -16.24
N PRO A 56 4.65 -2.71 -17.48
CA PRO A 56 3.80 -2.25 -18.59
C PRO A 56 2.63 -3.19 -18.90
N SER A 57 2.88 -4.51 -18.95
CA SER A 57 1.83 -5.48 -19.25
C SER A 57 0.81 -5.59 -18.11
N HIS A 58 1.27 -5.55 -16.86
CA HIS A 58 0.39 -5.68 -15.70
C HIS A 58 -0.49 -4.44 -15.50
N ILE A 59 0.04 -3.24 -15.76
CA ILE A 59 -0.75 -2.00 -15.79
C ILE A 59 -1.86 -2.13 -16.86
N GLN A 60 -1.52 -2.62 -18.05
CA GLN A 60 -2.51 -2.83 -19.12
C GLN A 60 -3.59 -3.84 -18.72
N TRP A 61 -3.22 -4.97 -18.11
CA TRP A 61 -4.17 -6.00 -17.71
C TRP A 61 -5.10 -5.54 -16.59
N ILE A 62 -4.60 -4.78 -15.62
CA ILE A 62 -5.45 -4.18 -14.57
C ILE A 62 -6.42 -3.16 -15.19
N GLN A 63 -5.96 -2.33 -16.12
CA GLN A 63 -6.84 -1.37 -16.81
C GLN A 63 -7.93 -2.09 -17.60
N GLN A 64 -7.57 -3.11 -18.37
CA GLN A 64 -8.54 -3.92 -19.12
C GLN A 64 -9.55 -4.58 -18.19
N ALA A 65 -9.12 -5.13 -17.06
CA ALA A 65 -10.00 -5.73 -16.06
C ALA A 65 -10.97 -4.71 -15.44
N ILE A 66 -10.55 -3.46 -15.24
CA ILE A 66 -11.44 -2.37 -14.78
C ILE A 66 -12.48 -2.06 -15.86
N ASP A 67 -12.05 -1.92 -17.11
CA ASP A 67 -12.89 -1.55 -18.25
C ASP A 67 -13.93 -2.63 -18.56
N ASP A 68 -13.53 -3.90 -18.46
CA ASP A 68 -14.40 -5.07 -18.67
C ASP A 68 -15.23 -5.43 -17.43
N ASN A 69 -15.02 -4.74 -16.31
CA ASN A 69 -15.62 -5.04 -15.01
C ASN A 69 -15.42 -6.51 -14.61
N GLU A 70 -14.15 -6.95 -14.62
CA GLU A 70 -13.71 -8.31 -14.33
C GLU A 70 -14.37 -8.89 -13.07
N ILE A 71 -14.83 -10.14 -13.18
CA ILE A 71 -15.41 -10.89 -12.07
C ILE A 71 -14.49 -12.07 -11.77
N VAL A 72 -14.08 -12.19 -10.50
CA VAL A 72 -13.30 -13.34 -10.03
C VAL A 72 -14.28 -14.42 -9.58
N LYS A 73 -13.98 -15.67 -9.93
CA LYS A 73 -14.74 -16.83 -9.47
C LYS A 73 -14.00 -17.54 -8.34
N ASN A 74 -14.72 -17.99 -7.33
CA ASN A 74 -14.20 -18.83 -6.27
C ASN A 74 -13.86 -20.23 -6.80
N ARG A 75 -13.26 -21.08 -5.94
CA ARG A 75 -12.84 -22.45 -6.30
C ARG A 75 -13.98 -23.39 -6.73
N PHE A 76 -15.24 -23.01 -6.53
CA PHE A 76 -16.43 -23.75 -6.94
C PHE A 76 -17.04 -23.20 -8.24
N GLY A 77 -16.42 -22.18 -8.84
CA GLY A 77 -16.88 -21.56 -10.08
C GLY A 77 -18.02 -20.54 -9.88
N GLU A 78 -18.37 -20.24 -8.63
CA GLU A 78 -19.31 -19.19 -8.27
C GLU A 78 -18.57 -17.84 -8.27
N GLU A 79 -19.27 -16.75 -8.55
CA GLU A 79 -18.68 -15.42 -8.41
C GLU A 79 -18.18 -15.24 -6.96
N ASP A 80 -16.98 -14.66 -6.79
CA ASP A 80 -16.45 -14.33 -5.48
C ASP A 80 -17.42 -13.35 -4.78
N ASP A 81 -17.59 -13.51 -3.47
CA ASP A 81 -18.74 -12.97 -2.73
C ASP A 81 -18.80 -11.43 -2.69
N ASP A 82 -17.77 -10.72 -3.18
CA ASP A 82 -17.76 -9.26 -3.24
C ASP A 82 -17.06 -8.65 -4.48
N PRO A 83 -17.80 -8.34 -5.56
CA PRO A 83 -17.23 -7.72 -6.76
C PRO A 83 -16.70 -6.29 -6.51
N TYR A 84 -17.16 -5.59 -5.47
CA TYR A 84 -16.67 -4.26 -5.15
C TYR A 84 -15.31 -4.31 -4.47
N PHE A 85 -15.05 -5.35 -3.66
CA PHE A 85 -13.75 -5.54 -3.05
C PHE A 85 -12.67 -5.74 -4.11
N HIS A 86 -12.90 -6.63 -5.07
CA HIS A 86 -12.00 -6.83 -6.22
C HIS A 86 -11.78 -5.53 -7.00
N LYS A 87 -12.87 -4.82 -7.31
CA LYS A 87 -12.77 -3.55 -8.05
C LYS A 87 -11.97 -2.47 -7.30
N TYR A 88 -12.15 -2.36 -5.99
CA TYR A 88 -11.32 -1.50 -5.14
C TYR A 88 -9.83 -1.88 -5.26
N GLN A 89 -9.50 -3.18 -5.15
CA GLN A 89 -8.13 -3.65 -5.24
C GLN A 89 -7.51 -3.39 -6.61
N LEU A 90 -8.27 -3.52 -7.70
CA LEU A 90 -7.83 -3.15 -9.06
C LEU A 90 -7.35 -1.70 -9.12
N TYR A 91 -8.14 -0.74 -8.62
CA TYR A 91 -7.73 0.67 -8.61
C TYR A 91 -6.54 0.95 -7.69
N GLU A 92 -6.50 0.35 -6.49
CA GLU A 92 -5.37 0.51 -5.57
C GLU A 92 -4.05 0.02 -6.19
N HIS A 93 -4.06 -1.17 -6.80
CA HIS A 93 -2.86 -1.74 -7.39
C HIS A 93 -2.50 -1.06 -8.72
N LEU A 94 -3.47 -0.55 -9.49
CA LEU A 94 -3.19 0.27 -10.66
C LEU A 94 -2.43 1.54 -10.27
N ALA A 95 -2.89 2.22 -9.22
CA ALA A 95 -2.27 3.44 -8.72
C ALA A 95 -0.84 3.19 -8.24
N LEU A 96 -0.62 2.09 -7.49
CA LEU A 96 0.72 1.67 -7.06
C LEU A 96 1.60 1.26 -8.24
N ALA A 97 1.09 0.49 -9.19
CA ALA A 97 1.86 0.05 -10.36
C ALA A 97 2.31 1.24 -11.22
N LYS A 98 1.43 2.23 -11.45
CA LYS A 98 1.78 3.48 -12.13
C LYS A 98 2.84 4.28 -11.35
N TRP A 99 2.73 4.33 -10.02
CA TRP A 99 3.76 4.96 -9.19
C TRP A 99 5.10 4.23 -9.28
N LEU A 100 5.12 2.90 -9.19
CA LEU A 100 6.34 2.10 -9.34
C LEU A 100 7.01 2.32 -10.70
N ALA A 101 6.21 2.41 -11.77
CA ALA A 101 6.71 2.58 -13.14
C ALA A 101 7.24 4.00 -13.43
N THR A 102 6.63 5.04 -12.84
CA THR A 102 6.87 6.44 -13.27
C THR A 102 7.43 7.36 -12.19
N GLY A 103 7.39 6.93 -10.92
CA GLY A 103 7.65 7.79 -9.76
C GLY A 103 6.57 8.83 -9.49
N LYS A 104 5.49 8.86 -10.29
CA LYS A 104 4.39 9.83 -10.16
C LYS A 104 3.16 9.18 -9.58
N ASP A 105 2.44 9.91 -8.75
CA ASP A 105 1.18 9.40 -8.19
C ASP A 105 0.06 9.37 -9.23
N SER A 106 -0.93 8.51 -9.00
CA SER A 106 -2.19 8.50 -9.75
C SER A 106 -3.37 8.84 -8.84
N ILE A 107 -3.58 10.15 -8.65
CA ILE A 107 -4.63 10.67 -7.77
C ILE A 107 -6.02 10.18 -8.20
N SER A 108 -6.30 10.10 -9.51
CA SER A 108 -7.59 9.63 -10.03
C SER A 108 -7.89 8.19 -9.66
N ASP A 109 -6.89 7.30 -9.78
CA ASP A 109 -7.06 5.88 -9.45
C ASP A 109 -7.28 5.71 -7.95
N TRP A 110 -6.55 6.47 -7.12
CA TRP A 110 -6.78 6.51 -5.67
C TRP A 110 -8.18 7.04 -5.31
N GLN A 111 -8.69 8.05 -6.02
CA GLN A 111 -10.04 8.58 -5.80
C GLN A 111 -11.12 7.54 -6.11
N HIS A 112 -10.93 6.74 -7.17
CA HIS A 112 -11.82 5.61 -7.46
C HIS A 112 -11.75 4.54 -6.38
N ALA A 113 -10.54 4.11 -6.00
CA ALA A 113 -10.34 3.15 -4.91
C ALA A 113 -10.98 3.62 -3.60
N LYS A 114 -10.74 4.88 -3.21
CA LYS A 114 -11.30 5.52 -2.00
C LYS A 114 -12.83 5.55 -2.04
N THR A 115 -13.43 5.91 -3.17
CA THR A 115 -14.90 6.00 -3.32
C THR A 115 -15.52 4.62 -3.18
N ILE A 116 -15.03 3.62 -3.93
CA ILE A 116 -15.54 2.25 -3.84
C ILE A 116 -15.36 1.71 -2.42
N TYR A 117 -14.20 1.97 -1.80
CA TYR A 117 -13.95 1.55 -0.44
C TYR A 117 -14.93 2.20 0.53
N GLY A 118 -15.07 3.53 0.52
CA GLY A 118 -15.99 4.25 1.41
C GLY A 118 -17.43 3.78 1.28
N ASP A 119 -17.91 3.61 0.04
CA ASP A 119 -19.29 3.20 -0.25
C ASP A 119 -19.64 1.79 0.27
N ASN A 120 -18.66 0.91 0.46
CA ASN A 120 -18.87 -0.48 0.88
C ASN A 120 -18.33 -0.77 2.30
N TYR A 121 -17.36 0.02 2.76
CA TYR A 121 -16.87 0.10 4.13
C TYR A 121 -18.00 0.51 5.10
N VAL A 122 -18.79 1.54 4.76
CA VAL A 122 -19.91 2.00 5.60
C VAL A 122 -21.06 0.97 5.63
N LYS A 123 -21.20 0.16 4.58
CA LYS A 123 -22.23 -0.88 4.47
C LYS A 123 -21.91 -2.16 5.26
N ARG A 124 -20.77 -2.22 5.96
CA ARG A 124 -20.33 -3.36 6.79
C ARG A 124 -20.10 -4.65 6.01
N GLN A 125 -19.79 -4.56 4.71
CA GLN A 125 -19.55 -5.73 3.87
C GLN A 125 -18.18 -6.36 4.15
N TRP A 126 -17.14 -5.54 4.35
CA TRP A 126 -15.75 -6.03 4.44
C TRP A 126 -15.20 -6.11 5.86
N TRP A 127 -15.85 -5.44 6.80
CA TRP A 127 -15.37 -5.32 8.17
C TRP A 127 -16.48 -5.59 9.18
N GLU A 128 -16.15 -6.40 10.18
CA GLU A 128 -16.93 -6.44 11.42
C GLU A 128 -17.01 -5.03 12.02
N THR A 129 -18.13 -4.70 12.69
CA THR A 129 -18.37 -3.35 13.23
C THR A 129 -17.24 -2.83 14.12
N ARG A 130 -16.60 -3.71 14.91
CA ARG A 130 -15.45 -3.35 15.75
C ARG A 130 -14.18 -3.01 14.96
N SER A 131 -14.05 -3.56 13.75
CA SER A 131 -12.90 -3.41 12.87
C SER A 131 -12.98 -2.14 12.02
N LEU A 132 -14.17 -1.56 11.84
CA LEU A 132 -14.37 -0.29 11.13
C LEU A 132 -13.53 0.83 11.75
N LYS A 133 -13.70 1.11 13.04
CA LYS A 133 -12.87 2.11 13.75
C LYS A 133 -11.40 1.71 13.90
N THR A 134 -11.04 0.46 13.56
CA THR A 134 -9.66 -0.03 13.60
C THR A 134 -9.10 -0.31 12.19
N TYR A 135 -8.77 -1.54 11.83
CA TYR A 135 -8.09 -1.83 10.56
C TYR A 135 -8.79 -1.21 9.33
N GLY A 136 -10.12 -1.18 9.32
CA GLY A 136 -10.87 -0.56 8.22
C GLY A 136 -10.60 0.94 8.07
N LEU A 137 -10.52 1.69 9.19
CA LEU A 137 -10.16 3.10 9.22
C LEU A 137 -8.67 3.33 8.92
N ASP A 138 -7.79 2.39 9.26
CA ASP A 138 -6.37 2.49 8.88
C ASP A 138 -6.25 2.53 7.34
N ASP A 139 -6.90 1.58 6.66
CA ASP A 139 -6.87 1.50 5.20
C ASP A 139 -7.61 2.68 4.55
N TYR A 140 -8.78 3.07 5.07
CA TYR A 140 -9.52 4.20 4.51
C TYR A 140 -8.76 5.53 4.61
N LEU A 141 -8.08 5.79 5.73
CA LEU A 141 -7.26 7.00 5.87
C LEU A 141 -6.07 7.00 4.91
N ALA A 142 -5.45 5.84 4.67
CA ALA A 142 -4.41 5.73 3.65
C ALA A 142 -4.95 6.11 2.27
N LEU A 143 -6.14 5.63 1.90
CA LEU A 143 -6.81 5.99 0.64
C LEU A 143 -7.13 7.48 0.55
N CYS A 144 -7.67 8.08 1.61
CA CYS A 144 -7.94 9.52 1.66
C CYS A 144 -6.67 10.35 1.41
N ILE A 145 -5.54 9.98 2.02
CA ILE A 145 -4.27 10.70 1.84
C ILE A 145 -3.78 10.59 0.40
N GLN A 146 -3.76 9.38 -0.17
CA GLN A 146 -3.31 9.16 -1.55
C GLN A 146 -4.22 9.84 -2.58
N ALA A 147 -5.52 9.92 -2.29
CA ALA A 147 -6.51 10.63 -3.08
C ALA A 147 -6.52 12.16 -2.86
N GLN A 148 -5.68 12.67 -1.94
CA GLN A 148 -5.64 14.06 -1.48
C GLN A 148 -6.97 14.60 -0.92
N ASP A 149 -7.82 13.70 -0.40
CA ASP A 149 -9.10 14.03 0.22
C ASP A 149 -8.96 14.08 1.75
N TYR A 150 -8.16 15.05 2.21
CA TYR A 150 -7.77 15.18 3.60
C TYR A 150 -8.94 15.53 4.52
N GLU A 151 -9.88 16.36 4.06
CA GLU A 151 -11.07 16.72 4.83
C GLU A 151 -11.94 15.50 5.14
N THR A 152 -12.16 14.63 4.16
CA THR A 152 -12.92 13.39 4.37
C THR A 152 -12.21 12.48 5.35
N GLY A 153 -10.88 12.35 5.25
CA GLY A 153 -10.10 11.58 6.22
C GLY A 153 -10.24 12.11 7.66
N ILE A 154 -10.18 13.43 7.85
CA ILE A 154 -10.41 14.06 9.16
C ILE A 154 -11.81 13.75 9.68
N LYS A 155 -12.84 13.98 8.87
CA LYS A 155 -14.24 13.74 9.26
C LYS A 155 -14.47 12.30 9.68
N GLU A 156 -13.92 11.34 8.94
CA GLU A 156 -14.10 9.92 9.24
C GLU A 156 -13.37 9.51 10.53
N PHE A 157 -12.16 10.01 10.77
CA PHE A 157 -11.47 9.77 12.04
C PHE A 157 -12.25 10.34 13.23
N GLU A 158 -12.71 11.59 13.11
CA GLU A 158 -13.44 12.30 14.17
C GLU A 158 -14.81 11.70 14.43
N HIS A 159 -15.44 11.07 13.43
CA HIS A 159 -16.68 10.31 13.62
C HIS A 159 -16.53 9.22 14.71
N TYR A 160 -15.38 8.54 14.76
CA TYR A 160 -15.14 7.47 15.75
C TYR A 160 -14.44 7.93 17.03
N TYR A 161 -13.58 8.94 16.94
CA TYR A 161 -12.68 9.32 18.03
C TYR A 161 -12.87 10.75 18.55
N GLY A 162 -13.73 11.55 17.91
CA GLY A 162 -13.83 12.98 18.12
C GLY A 162 -12.57 13.74 17.69
N GLN A 163 -12.63 15.06 17.83
CA GLN A 163 -11.47 15.93 17.64
C GLN A 163 -10.39 15.61 18.68
N LYS A 164 -9.15 15.36 18.22
CA LYS A 164 -8.09 14.87 19.10
C LYS A 164 -6.75 15.54 18.82
N ASN A 165 -6.14 16.08 19.87
CA ASN A 165 -4.74 16.53 19.82
C ASN A 165 -3.82 15.33 20.10
N ILE A 166 -3.23 14.77 19.05
CA ILE A 166 -2.35 13.60 19.16
C ILE A 166 -0.96 14.03 19.59
N SER A 167 -0.49 13.53 20.74
CA SER A 167 0.85 13.84 21.24
C SER A 167 1.95 13.14 20.43
N LEU A 168 2.84 13.92 19.82
CA LEU A 168 3.99 13.43 19.05
C LEU A 168 5.08 12.78 19.92
N LYS A 169 5.07 13.03 21.24
CA LYS A 169 6.05 12.50 22.20
C LYS A 169 5.87 11.00 22.49
N ARG A 170 4.77 10.40 22.07
CA ARG A 170 4.50 8.97 22.26
C ARG A 170 5.56 8.13 21.54
N LYS A 171 5.90 6.98 22.13
CA LYS A 171 6.81 5.99 21.54
C LYS A 171 6.21 5.27 20.32
N THR A 172 4.89 5.14 20.28
CA THR A 172 4.17 4.45 19.20
C THR A 172 2.94 5.24 18.78
N ILE A 173 2.65 5.20 17.49
CA ILE A 173 1.44 5.74 16.88
C ILE A 173 0.76 4.65 16.05
N THR A 174 -0.57 4.69 15.96
CA THR A 174 -1.34 3.76 15.10
C THR A 174 -1.48 4.34 13.69
N PRO A 175 -1.76 3.54 12.65
CA PRO A 175 -1.87 4.06 11.29
C PRO A 175 -2.97 5.12 11.18
N ARG A 176 -4.15 4.91 11.78
CA ARG A 176 -5.21 5.93 11.86
C ARG A 176 -4.80 7.24 12.53
N GLU A 177 -4.03 7.16 13.61
CA GLU A 177 -3.59 8.35 14.34
C GLU A 177 -2.57 9.14 13.51
N TYR A 178 -1.67 8.43 12.83
CA TYR A 178 -0.73 9.06 11.92
C TYR A 178 -1.43 9.63 10.67
N GLY A 179 -2.35 8.88 10.07
CA GLY A 179 -3.12 9.33 8.92
C GLY A 179 -3.95 10.58 9.22
N TYR A 180 -4.57 10.65 10.40
CA TYR A 180 -5.24 11.85 10.87
C TYR A 180 -4.30 13.06 10.97
N LEU A 181 -3.10 12.89 11.56
CA LEU A 181 -2.08 13.95 11.59
C LEU A 181 -1.63 14.39 10.21
N VAL A 182 -1.48 13.46 9.26
CA VAL A 182 -1.12 13.78 7.87
C VAL A 182 -2.22 14.64 7.23
N CYS A 183 -3.49 14.23 7.34
CA CYS A 183 -4.60 15.02 6.82
C CYS A 183 -4.68 16.42 7.46
N GLN A 184 -4.51 16.52 8.79
CA GLN A 184 -4.50 17.81 9.49
C GLN A 184 -3.37 18.71 9.01
N LYS A 185 -2.15 18.19 8.86
CA LYS A 185 -1.00 18.95 8.35
C LYS A 185 -1.26 19.53 6.97
N GLN A 186 -1.89 18.77 6.08
CA GLN A 186 -2.12 19.23 4.70
C GLN A 186 -3.11 20.40 4.62
N LEU A 187 -4.05 20.49 5.58
CA LEU A 187 -4.99 21.61 5.67
C LEU A 187 -4.46 22.75 6.55
N ASN A 188 -3.64 22.44 7.55
CA ASN A 188 -3.03 23.38 8.47
C ASN A 188 -1.61 22.93 8.85
N PRO A 189 -0.57 23.43 8.16
CA PRO A 189 0.80 22.92 8.27
C PRO A 189 1.51 23.41 9.54
N ILE A 190 1.05 22.89 10.70
CA ILE A 190 1.65 23.19 12.02
C ILE A 190 2.98 22.44 12.21
N HIS A 191 3.11 21.26 11.59
CA HIS A 191 4.30 20.41 11.70
C HIS A 191 5.04 20.36 10.36
N ASP A 192 6.36 20.46 10.42
CA ASP A 192 7.22 20.32 9.24
C ASP A 192 7.31 18.86 8.76
N ASN A 193 7.87 18.67 7.56
CA ASN A 193 8.01 17.36 6.94
C ASN A 193 8.92 16.43 7.76
N GLN A 194 10.01 16.94 8.33
CA GLN A 194 10.95 16.17 9.14
C GLN A 194 10.27 15.58 10.38
N THR A 195 9.48 16.39 11.09
CA THR A 195 8.67 15.96 12.23
C THR A 195 7.71 14.85 11.82
N MET A 196 7.08 14.96 10.65
CA MET A 196 6.16 13.93 10.16
C MET A 196 6.86 12.64 9.75
N ILE A 197 8.08 12.72 9.20
CA ILE A 197 8.90 11.54 8.90
C ILE A 197 9.29 10.84 10.21
N GLU A 198 9.73 11.57 11.24
CA GLU A 198 10.09 10.99 12.54
C GLU A 198 8.91 10.30 13.23
N VAL A 199 7.72 10.92 13.19
CA VAL A 199 6.50 10.33 13.75
C VAL A 199 6.06 9.13 12.91
N GLY A 200 6.18 9.21 11.59
CA GLY A 200 5.93 8.11 10.66
C GLY A 200 6.88 6.93 10.86
N GLY A 201 8.15 7.18 11.18
CA GLY A 201 9.12 6.12 11.51
C GLY A 201 8.68 5.29 12.72
N LYS A 202 8.02 5.90 13.72
CA LYS A 202 7.45 5.17 14.88
C LYS A 202 6.29 4.26 14.48
N LEU A 203 5.50 4.66 13.48
CA LEU A 203 4.48 3.80 12.87
C LEU A 203 5.17 2.63 12.17
N LEU A 204 6.07 2.92 11.24
CA LEU A 204 6.74 1.92 10.43
C LEU A 204 7.48 0.88 11.28
N ALA A 205 8.23 1.33 12.30
CA ALA A 205 8.96 0.46 13.22
C ALA A 205 8.07 -0.49 14.02
N LYS A 206 6.81 -0.13 14.27
CA LYS A 206 5.87 -0.99 14.98
C LYS A 206 5.20 -2.02 14.06
N TYR A 207 4.94 -1.67 12.80
CA TYR A 207 4.03 -2.43 11.94
C TYR A 207 4.73 -3.18 10.78
N LEU A 208 5.85 -2.69 10.24
CA LEU A 208 6.49 -3.26 9.05
C LEU A 208 6.84 -4.73 9.21
N GLU A 209 7.76 -5.06 10.12
CA GLU A 209 8.36 -6.39 10.21
C GLU A 209 7.32 -7.47 10.52
N ASN A 210 6.57 -7.29 11.61
CA ASN A 210 5.74 -8.34 12.16
C ASN A 210 4.29 -8.32 11.69
N THR A 211 3.74 -7.14 11.35
CA THR A 211 2.30 -7.00 11.05
C THR A 211 2.04 -6.97 9.57
N TRP A 212 2.88 -6.29 8.79
CA TRP A 212 2.66 -6.14 7.36
C TRP A 212 3.50 -7.12 6.55
N LEU A 213 4.83 -6.98 6.55
CA LEU A 213 5.72 -7.80 5.73
C LEU A 213 5.72 -9.26 6.16
N GLY A 214 5.74 -9.52 7.47
CA GLY A 214 5.64 -10.86 8.05
C GLY A 214 4.37 -11.64 7.70
N TYR A 215 3.31 -10.94 7.29
CA TYR A 215 2.04 -11.53 6.83
C TYR A 215 1.80 -11.34 5.32
N GLY A 216 2.82 -10.89 4.57
CA GLY A 216 2.72 -10.75 3.12
C GLY A 216 1.91 -9.53 2.63
N GLN A 217 1.62 -8.57 3.50
CA GLN A 217 0.86 -7.35 3.18
C GLN A 217 1.77 -6.29 2.56
N PHE A 218 2.43 -6.62 1.45
CA PHE A 218 3.44 -5.77 0.82
C PHE A 218 2.83 -4.51 0.22
N THR A 219 1.66 -4.60 -0.41
CA THR A 219 0.87 -3.44 -0.87
C THR A 219 0.61 -2.45 0.28
N ARG A 220 0.11 -2.94 1.43
CA ARG A 220 -0.14 -2.08 2.61
C ARG A 220 1.15 -1.44 3.14
N ALA A 221 2.23 -2.20 3.22
CA ALA A 221 3.53 -1.66 3.64
C ALA A 221 4.03 -0.56 2.68
N ALA A 222 3.95 -0.79 1.36
CA ALA A 222 4.33 0.17 0.33
C ALA A 222 3.50 1.45 0.41
N THR A 223 2.18 1.35 0.58
CA THR A 223 1.30 2.51 0.74
C THR A 223 1.70 3.38 1.92
N TRP A 224 1.97 2.78 3.09
CA TRP A 224 2.39 3.55 4.27
C TRP A 224 3.82 4.09 4.17
N LEU A 225 4.76 3.37 3.56
CA LEU A 225 6.10 3.90 3.25
C LEU A 225 6.01 5.12 2.34
N LYS A 226 5.16 5.06 1.31
CA LYS A 226 4.90 6.18 0.41
C LYS A 226 4.27 7.37 1.14
N ILE A 227 3.35 7.14 2.07
CA ILE A 227 2.77 8.21 2.91
C ILE A 227 3.83 8.85 3.82
N VAL A 228 4.77 8.07 4.37
CA VAL A 228 5.78 8.58 5.32
C VAL A 228 6.93 9.29 4.62
N TYR A 229 7.42 8.80 3.49
CA TYR A 229 8.63 9.33 2.85
C TYR A 229 8.34 10.13 1.58
N TRP A 230 7.54 9.58 0.68
CA TRP A 230 7.30 10.19 -0.64
C TRP A 230 6.37 11.42 -0.53
N HIS A 231 5.29 11.33 0.26
CA HIS A 231 4.34 12.44 0.46
C HIS A 231 4.90 13.63 1.25
N HIS A 232 6.00 13.46 1.97
CA HIS A 232 6.64 14.53 2.74
C HIS A 232 7.86 15.14 2.01
N GLY A 233 7.95 14.95 0.70
CA GLY A 233 8.83 15.75 -0.17
C GLY A 233 10.28 15.33 -0.17
N GLU A 234 10.60 14.08 0.19
CA GLU A 234 11.88 13.51 -0.24
C GLU A 234 11.75 13.15 -1.73
N ASP A 235 12.68 13.62 -2.57
CA ASP A 235 12.80 13.25 -4.00
C ASP A 235 13.29 11.80 -4.15
N LEU A 236 12.61 10.86 -3.50
CA LEU A 236 12.88 9.44 -3.59
C LEU A 236 12.19 8.83 -4.79
N THR A 237 12.93 8.01 -5.52
CA THR A 237 12.33 7.03 -6.43
C THR A 237 11.48 6.02 -5.65
N PRO A 238 10.54 5.32 -6.33
CA PRO A 238 9.74 4.29 -5.67
C PRO A 238 10.59 3.20 -5.01
N GLU A 239 11.69 2.79 -5.64
CA GLU A 239 12.62 1.82 -5.06
C GLU A 239 13.28 2.34 -3.79
N GLN A 240 13.82 3.55 -3.81
CA GLN A 240 14.41 4.16 -2.61
C GLN A 240 13.38 4.28 -1.49
N THR A 241 12.13 4.63 -1.81
CA THR A 241 11.02 4.66 -0.85
C THR A 241 10.76 3.28 -0.24
N LEU A 242 10.75 2.22 -1.04
CA LEU A 242 10.56 0.85 -0.54
C LEU A 242 11.75 0.35 0.28
N LEU A 243 12.97 0.78 -0.04
CA LEU A 243 14.17 0.39 0.72
C LEU A 243 14.28 1.08 2.09
N LYS A 244 13.46 2.11 2.37
CA LYS A 244 13.32 2.70 3.71
C LYS A 244 12.83 1.70 4.78
N ILE A 245 12.37 0.50 4.40
CA ILE A 245 12.07 -0.56 5.37
C ILE A 245 13.26 -0.88 6.28
N TYR A 246 14.51 -0.81 5.77
CA TYR A 246 15.69 -1.16 6.56
C TYR A 246 16.06 -0.10 7.59
N GLU A 247 15.63 1.15 7.40
CA GLU A 247 15.72 2.20 8.43
C GLU A 247 14.71 2.00 9.56
N ASN A 248 13.65 1.20 9.32
CA ASN A 248 12.52 1.04 10.22
C ASN A 248 12.38 -0.39 10.76
N MET A 249 13.28 -1.32 10.43
CA MET A 249 13.27 -2.69 10.96
C MET A 249 14.61 -2.99 11.65
N PRO A 250 14.88 -2.39 12.84
CA PRO A 250 16.20 -2.46 13.48
C PRO A 250 16.62 -3.87 13.92
N SER A 251 15.68 -4.81 13.99
CA SER A 251 15.89 -6.24 14.24
C SER A 251 16.45 -6.99 13.04
N ILE A 252 16.36 -6.42 11.85
CA ILE A 252 16.80 -7.04 10.59
C ILE A 252 18.04 -6.31 10.10
N GLU A 253 19.15 -7.03 10.02
CA GLU A 253 20.37 -6.48 9.42
C GLU A 253 20.15 -6.19 7.93
N THR A 254 20.56 -5.00 7.49
CA THR A 254 20.52 -4.61 6.08
C THR A 254 21.41 -5.55 5.26
N PRO A 255 20.87 -6.31 4.30
CA PRO A 255 21.66 -7.25 3.51
C PRO A 255 22.70 -6.56 2.62
N GLU A 256 23.81 -7.24 2.35
CA GLU A 256 24.88 -6.73 1.47
C GLU A 256 24.37 -6.36 0.06
N PHE A 257 23.38 -7.08 -0.47
CA PHE A 257 22.81 -6.77 -1.78
C PHE A 257 21.94 -5.50 -1.81
N ILE A 258 21.65 -4.89 -0.66
CA ILE A 258 20.97 -3.59 -0.53
C ILE A 258 21.97 -2.46 -0.32
N LYS A 259 23.11 -2.74 0.31
CA LYS A 259 24.12 -1.72 0.58
C LYS A 259 24.66 -1.16 -0.75
N PRO A 260 24.91 0.16 -0.83
CA PRO A 260 25.58 0.73 -2.01
C PRO A 260 26.89 -0.01 -2.27
N LYS A 261 27.12 -0.44 -3.53
CA LYS A 261 28.42 -0.99 -3.91
C LYS A 261 29.45 0.14 -3.81
N LEU A 262 30.46 -0.05 -2.94
CA LEU A 262 31.63 0.83 -2.80
C LEU A 262 32.43 0.89 -4.10
#